data_AF-A0BXB6-F1
#
_entry.id   AF-A0BXB6-F1
#
_cell.length_a   1.000
_cell.length_b   1.000
_cell.length_c   1.000
_cell.angle_alpha   90.00
_cell.angle_beta   90.00
_cell.angle_gamma   90.00
#
_symmetry.space_group_name_H-M   'P 1'
#
loop_
_entity.id
_entity.type
_entity.pdbx_description
1 polymer ?
#
loop_
_entity_poly.entity_id
_entity_poly.type
_entity_poly.pdbx_seq_one_letter_code
_entity_poly.pdbx_strand_id
1 'polypeptide(L)'
;MDSKQSKAIQKIEKAGLLEKHNQLIAQGYTNPWFNYKLLKDYDGNLDQVKVAYNENKKRKDEQNGKALKILETMGWLNKHQELVQKGFIQVKKNLKALLATEGDLAKTIEKLSIKKTFQTDQPIDQIIEQHGFKVQYDKLKEMGYNNQKRIVRLLLKFNGNLESIVNKLLNEKDRKSKNYKKKGEKCQKDKTSEEFQEFKQKKKEFKKKLEQIEQNGIPRHRAVKLLAIWNGDADTVVKWAKQLKPQAETQTLQEPQVLAQE
;
A
#
# COMPACT_ATOMS: atom_id res chain seq x y z
N MET A 1 28.04 -9.62 -5.91
CA MET A 1 27.24 -9.69 -4.66
C MET A 1 26.01 -8.81 -4.80
N ASP A 2 24.88 -9.24 -4.25
CA ASP A 2 23.62 -8.49 -4.29
C ASP A 2 23.77 -7.19 -3.47
N SER A 3 23.39 -6.01 -4.02
CA SER A 3 23.64 -4.68 -3.42
C SER A 3 23.14 -4.57 -1.97
N LYS A 4 22.11 -5.36 -1.62
CA LYS A 4 21.55 -5.43 -0.26
C LYS A 4 22.41 -6.22 0.72
N GLN A 5 23.07 -7.29 0.27
CA GLN A 5 23.95 -8.10 1.11
C GLN A 5 25.21 -7.32 1.47
N SER A 6 25.83 -6.63 0.50
CA SER A 6 26.99 -5.78 0.75
C SER A 6 26.69 -4.65 1.76
N LYS A 7 25.51 -4.02 1.65
CA LYS A 7 25.06 -3.03 2.64
C LYS A 7 24.83 -3.61 4.04
N ALA A 8 24.44 -4.88 4.14
CA ALA A 8 24.25 -5.54 5.43
C ALA A 8 25.62 -5.85 6.08
N ILE A 9 26.57 -6.34 5.29
CA ILE A 9 27.95 -6.63 5.75
C ILE A 9 28.61 -5.35 6.28
N GLN A 10 28.52 -4.23 5.55
CA GLN A 10 29.03 -2.92 6.02
C GLN A 10 28.42 -2.48 7.35
N LYS A 11 27.15 -2.82 7.63
CA LYS A 11 26.52 -2.51 8.92
C LYS A 11 27.00 -3.42 10.04
N ILE A 12 27.28 -4.67 9.74
CA ILE A 12 27.86 -5.63 10.68
C ILE A 12 29.27 -5.17 11.07
N GLU A 13 30.08 -4.77 10.10
CA GLU A 13 31.43 -4.24 10.31
C GLU A 13 31.41 -2.99 11.19
N LYS A 14 30.59 -2.00 10.84
CA LYS A 14 30.43 -0.76 11.63
C LYS A 14 29.94 -0.99 13.06
N ALA A 15 29.25 -2.10 13.30
CA ALA A 15 28.76 -2.46 14.63
C ALA A 15 29.74 -3.32 15.43
N GLY A 16 30.91 -3.67 14.88
CA GLY A 16 31.89 -4.55 15.55
C GLY A 16 31.41 -6.00 15.67
N LEU A 17 30.47 -6.44 14.82
CA LEU A 17 29.82 -7.76 14.92
C LEU A 17 30.31 -8.76 13.86
N LEU A 18 31.36 -8.41 13.11
CA LEU A 18 31.83 -9.19 11.96
C LEU A 18 32.28 -10.60 12.35
N GLU A 19 33.02 -10.74 13.44
CA GLU A 19 33.51 -12.03 13.90
C GLU A 19 32.36 -12.97 14.29
N LYS A 20 31.39 -12.45 15.06
CA LYS A 20 30.16 -13.18 15.43
C LYS A 20 29.33 -13.56 14.20
N HIS A 21 29.27 -12.69 13.20
CA HIS A 21 28.63 -13.00 11.92
C HIS A 21 29.33 -14.16 11.19
N ASN A 22 30.66 -14.18 11.15
CA ASN A 22 31.42 -15.27 10.53
C ASN A 22 31.23 -16.59 11.27
N GLN A 23 31.15 -16.56 12.61
CA GLN A 23 30.82 -17.75 13.42
C GLN A 23 29.41 -18.28 13.10
N LEU A 24 28.43 -17.40 12.88
CA LEU A 24 27.09 -17.80 12.42
C LEU A 24 27.11 -18.39 11.01
N ILE A 25 27.89 -17.81 10.08
CA ILE A 25 28.05 -18.35 8.73
C ILE A 25 28.64 -19.76 8.76
N ALA A 26 29.67 -19.99 9.57
CA ALA A 26 30.30 -21.31 9.72
C ALA A 26 29.32 -22.38 10.22
N GLN A 27 28.27 -21.97 10.94
CA GLN A 27 27.19 -22.84 11.41
C GLN A 27 26.01 -22.96 10.43
N GLY A 28 26.15 -22.42 9.21
CA GLY A 28 25.13 -22.48 8.15
C GLY A 28 24.13 -21.32 8.15
N TYR A 29 24.25 -20.35 9.06
CA TYR A 29 23.41 -19.15 9.07
C TYR A 29 23.99 -18.09 8.13
N THR A 30 23.67 -18.20 6.84
CA THR A 30 24.36 -17.43 5.78
C THR A 30 23.73 -16.09 5.45
N ASN A 31 22.56 -15.73 6.01
CA ASN A 31 21.86 -14.49 5.65
C ASN A 31 22.43 -13.28 6.42
N PRO A 32 23.16 -12.34 5.78
CA PRO A 32 23.85 -11.27 6.49
C PRO A 32 22.88 -10.27 7.13
N TRP A 33 21.76 -9.98 6.48
CA TRP A 33 20.81 -9.01 7.01
C TRP A 33 20.10 -9.54 8.26
N PHE A 34 19.78 -10.84 8.26
CA PHE A 34 19.12 -11.47 9.39
C PHE A 34 20.11 -11.72 10.54
N ASN A 35 21.36 -12.11 10.24
CA ASN A 35 22.46 -12.16 11.20
C ASN A 35 22.68 -10.81 11.88
N TYR A 36 22.82 -9.72 11.12
CA TYR A 36 22.97 -8.38 11.67
C TYR A 36 21.84 -8.02 12.63
N LYS A 37 20.60 -8.27 12.22
CA LYS A 37 19.43 -7.92 13.01
C LYS A 37 19.42 -8.68 14.34
N LEU A 38 19.58 -10.00 14.31
CA LEU A 38 19.53 -10.80 15.53
C LEU A 38 20.74 -10.51 16.44
N LEU A 39 21.93 -10.37 15.88
CA LEU A 39 23.11 -9.98 16.66
C LEU A 39 22.90 -8.62 17.32
N LYS A 40 22.22 -7.67 16.67
CA LYS A 40 21.89 -6.39 17.29
C LYS A 40 20.81 -6.52 18.37
N ASP A 41 19.77 -7.32 18.13
CA ASP A 41 18.63 -7.48 19.06
C ASP A 41 19.05 -8.21 20.35
N TYR A 42 20.12 -9.01 20.32
CA TYR A 42 20.65 -9.79 21.46
C TYR A 42 22.07 -9.37 21.87
N ASP A 43 22.50 -8.14 21.57
CA ASP A 43 23.81 -7.59 21.94
C ASP A 43 25.02 -8.51 21.60
N GLY A 44 24.88 -9.24 20.50
CA GLY A 44 25.85 -10.19 19.99
C GLY A 44 25.96 -11.48 20.80
N ASN A 45 24.95 -11.85 21.60
CA ASN A 45 24.89 -13.16 22.24
C ASN A 45 24.54 -14.24 21.20
N LEU A 46 25.51 -15.08 20.86
CA LEU A 46 25.35 -16.08 19.81
C LEU A 46 24.33 -17.18 20.14
N ASP A 47 24.22 -17.59 21.40
CA ASP A 47 23.30 -18.68 21.77
C ASP A 47 21.85 -18.22 21.71
N GLN A 48 21.56 -17.00 22.17
CA GLN A 48 20.23 -16.39 22.00
C GLN A 48 19.89 -16.20 20.52
N VAL A 49 20.86 -15.80 19.70
CA VAL A 49 20.67 -15.67 18.24
C VAL A 49 20.33 -17.02 17.60
N LYS A 50 21.02 -18.11 17.97
CA LYS A 50 20.72 -19.46 17.48
C LYS A 50 19.31 -19.92 17.89
N VAL A 51 18.91 -19.68 19.15
CA VAL A 51 17.55 -19.99 19.62
C VAL A 51 16.52 -19.23 18.77
N ALA A 52 16.72 -17.94 18.55
CA ALA A 52 15.82 -17.12 17.72
C ALA A 52 15.76 -17.57 16.26
N TYR A 53 16.88 -18.05 15.70
CA TYR A 53 16.93 -18.66 14.38
C TYR A 53 16.02 -19.91 14.29
N ASN A 54 16.15 -20.79 15.27
CA ASN A 54 15.37 -22.03 15.34
C ASN A 54 13.88 -21.76 15.56
N GLU A 55 13.52 -20.83 16.44
CA GLU A 55 12.14 -20.41 16.62
C GLU A 55 11.54 -19.84 15.34
N ASN A 56 12.28 -19.00 14.62
CA ASN A 56 11.80 -18.42 13.37
C ASN A 56 11.63 -19.48 12.28
N LYS A 57 12.55 -20.47 12.21
CA LYS A 57 12.42 -21.63 11.33
C LYS A 57 11.16 -22.42 11.67
N LYS A 58 10.94 -22.76 12.95
CA LYS A 58 9.75 -23.47 13.42
C LYS A 58 8.46 -22.74 13.05
N ARG A 59 8.38 -21.42 13.29
CA ARG A 59 7.22 -20.60 12.90
C ARG A 59 6.98 -20.61 11.39
N LYS A 60 8.04 -20.61 10.59
CA LYS A 60 7.93 -20.69 9.12
C LYS A 60 7.42 -22.05 8.67
N ASP A 61 7.93 -23.13 9.28
CA ASP A 61 7.52 -24.50 8.98
C ASP A 61 6.06 -24.74 9.38
N GLU A 62 5.61 -24.24 10.54
CA GLU A 62 4.20 -24.26 10.94
C GLU A 62 3.30 -23.52 9.96
N GLN A 63 3.73 -22.35 9.47
CA GLN A 63 2.98 -21.60 8.44
C GLN A 63 2.92 -22.36 7.11
N ASN A 64 4.02 -22.99 6.71
CA ASN A 64 4.05 -23.82 5.50
C ASN A 64 3.16 -25.05 5.66
N GLY A 65 3.18 -25.70 6.82
CA GLY A 65 2.30 -26.83 7.14
C GLY A 65 0.82 -26.45 7.08
N LYS A 66 0.44 -25.30 7.63
CA LYS A 66 -0.92 -24.76 7.49
C LYS A 66 -1.29 -24.52 6.02
N ALA A 67 -0.38 -23.98 5.22
CA ALA A 67 -0.63 -23.74 3.80
C ALA A 67 -0.76 -25.05 3.00
N LEU A 68 0.06 -26.07 3.31
CA LEU A 68 -0.04 -27.40 2.70
C LEU A 68 -1.38 -28.07 3.03
N LYS A 69 -1.84 -28.00 4.29
CA LYS A 69 -3.17 -28.51 4.68
C LYS A 69 -4.30 -27.86 3.88
N ILE A 70 -4.23 -26.55 3.64
CA ILE A 70 -5.22 -25.85 2.80
C ILE A 70 -5.16 -26.35 1.35
N LEU A 71 -3.95 -26.53 0.80
CA LEU A 71 -3.77 -27.06 -0.55
C LEU A 71 -4.34 -28.48 -0.69
N GLU A 72 -4.15 -29.30 0.34
CA GLU A 72 -4.72 -30.65 0.43
C GLU A 72 -6.25 -30.61 0.50
N THR A 73 -6.82 -29.80 1.39
CA THR A 73 -8.28 -29.64 1.53
C THR A 73 -8.95 -29.15 0.24
N MET A 74 -8.26 -28.31 -0.55
CA MET A 74 -8.75 -27.82 -1.84
C MET A 74 -8.49 -28.78 -3.01
N GLY A 75 -7.85 -29.94 -2.79
CA GLY A 75 -7.46 -30.87 -3.86
C GLY A 75 -6.39 -30.31 -4.81
N TRP A 76 -5.58 -29.35 -4.36
CA TRP A 76 -4.56 -28.65 -5.16
C TRP A 76 -3.13 -29.07 -4.82
N LEU A 77 -2.94 -30.17 -4.10
CA LEU A 77 -1.61 -30.65 -3.72
C LEU A 77 -0.75 -30.98 -4.96
N ASN A 78 -1.34 -31.65 -5.96
CA ASN A 78 -0.65 -31.98 -7.22
C ASN A 78 -0.28 -30.71 -7.99
N LYS A 79 -1.20 -29.73 -8.06
CA LYS A 79 -0.93 -28.42 -8.68
C LYS A 79 0.22 -27.69 -7.98
N HIS A 80 0.31 -27.79 -6.66
CA HIS A 80 1.46 -27.25 -5.92
C HIS A 80 2.77 -27.95 -6.29
N GLN A 81 2.78 -29.28 -6.40
CA GLN A 81 3.96 -30.05 -6.82
C GLN A 81 4.41 -29.67 -8.24
N GLU A 82 3.47 -29.52 -9.19
CA GLU A 82 3.78 -29.05 -10.55
C GLU A 82 4.39 -27.64 -10.55
N LEU A 83 3.89 -26.74 -9.70
CA LEU A 83 4.50 -25.41 -9.52
C LEU A 83 5.92 -25.50 -8.93
N VAL A 84 6.15 -26.41 -7.98
CA VAL A 84 7.48 -26.63 -7.40
C VAL A 84 8.45 -27.17 -8.45
N GLN A 85 8.03 -28.10 -9.30
CA GLN A 85 8.82 -28.61 -10.44
C GLN A 85 9.18 -27.50 -11.43
N LYS A 86 8.28 -26.51 -11.63
CA LYS A 86 8.54 -25.30 -12.42
C LYS A 86 9.37 -24.23 -11.70
N GLY A 87 9.95 -24.55 -10.54
CA GLY A 87 10.84 -23.67 -9.77
C GLY A 87 10.14 -22.74 -8.77
N PHE A 88 8.81 -22.80 -8.65
CA PHE A 88 8.06 -22.03 -7.65
C PHE A 88 8.05 -22.75 -6.30
N ILE A 89 9.16 -22.71 -5.57
CA ILE A 89 9.35 -23.48 -4.32
C ILE A 89 8.60 -22.93 -3.09
N GLN A 90 7.96 -21.76 -3.18
CA GLN A 90 7.38 -21.08 -2.02
C GLN A 90 5.90 -21.44 -1.82
N VAL A 91 5.62 -22.42 -0.96
CA VAL A 91 4.27 -22.93 -0.63
C VAL A 91 3.23 -21.80 -0.47
N LYS A 92 3.52 -20.80 0.38
CA LYS A 92 2.59 -19.69 0.66
C LYS A 92 2.31 -18.81 -0.57
N LYS A 93 3.28 -18.65 -1.47
CA LYS A 93 3.07 -17.91 -2.72
C LYS A 93 2.23 -18.73 -3.69
N ASN A 94 2.51 -20.01 -3.81
CA ASN A 94 1.75 -20.92 -4.68
C ASN A 94 0.29 -20.98 -4.23
N LEU A 95 0.03 -21.18 -2.93
CA LEU A 95 -1.34 -21.16 -2.39
C LEU A 95 -2.06 -19.84 -2.70
N LYS A 96 -1.41 -18.68 -2.49
CA LYS A 96 -2.03 -17.39 -2.81
C LYS A 96 -2.32 -17.20 -4.29
N ALA A 97 -1.43 -17.69 -5.15
CA ALA A 97 -1.60 -17.58 -6.58
C ALA A 97 -2.76 -18.48 -7.03
N LEU A 98 -2.78 -19.75 -6.59
CA LEU A 98 -3.86 -20.71 -6.83
C LEU A 98 -5.22 -20.22 -6.33
N LEU A 99 -5.30 -19.66 -5.12
CA LEU A 99 -6.54 -19.07 -4.61
C LEU A 99 -7.04 -17.92 -5.50
N ALA A 100 -6.11 -17.14 -6.05
CA ALA A 100 -6.43 -15.96 -6.86
C ALA A 100 -6.63 -16.28 -8.35
N THR A 101 -6.56 -17.55 -8.73
CA THR A 101 -6.80 -18.09 -10.08
C THR A 101 -7.77 -19.27 -10.01
N GLU A 102 -8.41 -19.49 -8.85
CA GLU A 102 -9.37 -20.58 -8.60
C GLU A 102 -8.80 -21.97 -8.92
N GLY A 103 -7.50 -22.14 -8.73
CA GLY A 103 -6.79 -23.38 -9.00
C GLY A 103 -6.45 -23.62 -10.48
N ASP A 104 -6.64 -22.65 -11.37
CA ASP A 104 -6.18 -22.74 -12.76
C ASP A 104 -4.63 -22.69 -12.80
N LEU A 105 -4.00 -23.81 -13.16
CA LEU A 105 -2.55 -23.94 -13.13
C LEU A 105 -1.86 -23.02 -14.14
N ALA A 106 -2.41 -22.86 -15.35
CA ALA A 106 -1.83 -22.04 -16.41
C ALA A 106 -1.82 -20.57 -15.99
N LYS A 107 -2.96 -20.05 -15.53
CA LYS A 107 -3.07 -18.68 -15.00
C LYS A 107 -2.20 -18.49 -13.76
N THR A 108 -2.03 -19.52 -12.94
CA THR A 108 -1.17 -19.45 -11.75
C THR A 108 0.30 -19.29 -12.14
N ILE A 109 0.77 -20.06 -13.12
CA ILE A 109 2.14 -19.96 -13.63
C ILE A 109 2.38 -18.60 -14.25
N GLU A 110 1.45 -18.09 -15.06
CA GLU A 110 1.54 -16.75 -15.64
C GLU A 110 1.68 -15.70 -14.52
N LYS A 111 0.78 -15.75 -13.54
CA LYS A 111 0.78 -14.83 -12.39
C LYS A 111 2.05 -14.87 -11.55
N LEU A 112 2.63 -16.05 -11.36
CA LEU A 112 3.89 -16.23 -10.62
C LEU A 112 5.11 -15.85 -11.45
N SER A 113 5.04 -16.00 -12.77
CA SER A 113 6.10 -15.66 -13.73
C SER A 113 6.20 -14.16 -13.97
N ILE A 114 5.10 -13.40 -13.79
CA ILE A 114 5.11 -11.94 -13.83
C ILE A 114 5.95 -11.42 -12.66
N LYS A 115 7.26 -11.30 -12.87
CA LYS A 115 8.10 -10.39 -12.09
C LYS A 115 7.52 -9.00 -12.33
N LYS A 116 6.99 -8.37 -11.28
CA LYS A 116 6.69 -6.92 -11.31
C LYS A 116 8.00 -6.15 -11.34
N THR A 117 8.73 -6.23 -12.45
CA THR A 117 9.79 -5.31 -12.82
C THR A 117 9.12 -4.01 -13.24
N PHE A 118 8.72 -3.20 -12.27
CA PHE A 118 8.71 -1.77 -12.52
C PHE A 118 10.19 -1.35 -12.52
N GLN A 119 10.88 -1.57 -13.64
CA GLN A 119 12.22 -1.04 -13.86
C GLN A 119 12.07 0.49 -13.82
N THR A 120 12.58 1.09 -12.75
CA THR A 120 12.74 2.55 -12.64
C THR A 120 14.23 2.87 -12.69
N ASP A 121 14.97 2.14 -13.52
CA ASP A 121 16.41 2.32 -13.71
C ASP A 121 16.68 3.32 -14.84
N GLN A 122 15.70 3.55 -15.72
CA GLN A 122 15.68 4.69 -16.63
C GLN A 122 15.45 6.01 -15.86
N PRO A 123 16.02 7.13 -16.34
CA PRO A 123 15.71 8.47 -15.86
C PRO A 123 14.21 8.73 -15.83
N ILE A 124 13.74 9.38 -14.76
CA ILE A 124 12.31 9.62 -14.52
C ILE A 124 11.68 10.45 -15.64
N ASP A 125 12.40 11.44 -16.14
CA ASP A 125 11.93 12.34 -17.18
C ASP A 125 11.71 11.60 -18.51
N GLN A 126 12.59 10.65 -18.86
CA GLN A 126 12.41 9.79 -20.04
C GLN A 126 11.16 8.91 -19.93
N ILE A 127 10.88 8.34 -18.76
CA ILE A 127 9.68 7.52 -18.55
C ILE A 127 8.40 8.36 -18.67
N ILE A 128 8.43 9.60 -18.15
CA ILE A 128 7.28 10.51 -18.22
C ILE A 128 7.00 10.93 -19.66
N GLU A 129 8.04 11.23 -20.43
CA GLU A 129 7.93 11.62 -21.84
C GLU A 129 7.48 10.47 -22.73
N GLN A 130 8.12 9.30 -22.60
CA GLN A 130 7.77 8.10 -23.40
C GLN A 130 6.30 7.69 -23.27
N HIS A 131 5.74 7.84 -22.06
CA HIS A 131 4.36 7.45 -21.78
C HIS A 131 3.36 8.61 -21.77
N GLY A 132 3.81 9.85 -22.06
CA GLY A 132 2.93 11.01 -22.10
C GLY A 132 2.28 11.38 -20.75
N PHE A 133 2.91 11.04 -19.62
CA PHE A 133 2.33 11.23 -18.29
C PHE A 133 2.62 12.60 -17.64
N LYS A 134 3.12 13.57 -18.40
CA LYS A 134 3.61 14.86 -17.89
C LYS A 134 2.55 15.58 -17.04
N VAL A 135 1.34 15.72 -17.56
CA VAL A 135 0.22 16.38 -16.86
C VAL A 135 -0.15 15.68 -15.55
N GLN A 136 -0.15 14.34 -15.56
CA GLN A 136 -0.50 13.55 -14.39
C GLN A 136 0.61 13.53 -13.34
N TYR A 137 1.87 13.57 -13.78
CA TYR A 137 3.03 13.68 -12.92
C TYR A 137 3.07 15.02 -12.19
N ASP A 138 2.83 16.13 -12.91
CA ASP A 138 2.83 17.48 -12.34
C ASP A 138 1.67 17.66 -11.36
N LYS A 139 0.47 17.19 -11.70
CA LYS A 139 -0.68 17.18 -10.78
C LYS A 139 -0.39 16.41 -9.49
N LEU A 140 0.33 15.30 -9.55
CA LEU A 140 0.72 14.55 -8.35
C LEU A 140 1.78 15.28 -7.52
N LYS A 141 2.70 16.04 -8.16
CA LYS A 141 3.62 16.92 -7.43
C LYS A 141 2.91 18.08 -6.75
N GLU A 142 1.97 18.73 -7.42
CA GLU A 142 1.14 19.82 -6.85
C GLU A 142 0.33 19.33 -5.63
N MET A 143 -0.12 18.07 -5.64
CA MET A 143 -0.76 17.42 -4.49
C MET A 143 0.21 17.11 -3.33
N GLY A 144 1.48 17.49 -3.42
CA GLY A 144 2.49 17.30 -2.38
C GLY A 144 3.15 15.91 -2.37
N TYR A 145 2.99 15.11 -3.43
CA TYR A 145 3.71 13.83 -3.54
C TYR A 145 5.12 14.08 -4.10
N ASN A 146 6.13 14.07 -3.23
CA ASN A 146 7.52 14.43 -3.63
C ASN A 146 8.38 13.23 -4.05
N ASN A 147 7.90 11.99 -3.85
CA ASN A 147 8.67 10.80 -4.20
C ASN A 147 8.49 10.45 -5.68
N GLN A 148 9.34 11.03 -6.51
CA GLN A 148 9.29 10.91 -7.97
C GLN A 148 9.25 9.44 -8.46
N LYS A 149 10.12 8.57 -7.92
CA LYS A 149 10.12 7.13 -8.27
C LYS A 149 8.79 6.44 -7.94
N ARG A 150 8.14 6.83 -6.83
CA ARG A 150 6.83 6.30 -6.45
C ARG A 150 5.73 6.81 -7.36
N ILE A 151 5.77 8.09 -7.75
CA ILE A 151 4.80 8.67 -8.69
C ILE A 151 4.87 7.94 -10.02
N VAL A 152 6.06 7.81 -10.61
CA VAL A 152 6.27 7.10 -11.89
C VAL A 152 5.77 5.66 -11.83
N ARG A 153 6.08 4.93 -10.75
CA ARG A 153 5.56 3.55 -10.58
C ARG A 153 4.04 3.49 -10.55
N LEU A 154 3.39 4.47 -9.93
CA LEU A 154 1.93 4.53 -9.86
C LEU A 154 1.34 4.91 -11.21
N LEU A 155 1.94 5.87 -11.91
CA LEU A 155 1.57 6.23 -13.28
C LEU A 155 1.66 5.04 -14.22
N LEU A 156 2.79 4.32 -14.24
CA LEU A 156 2.94 3.09 -15.04
C LEU A 156 1.93 2.02 -14.64
N LYS A 157 1.71 1.83 -13.33
CA LYS A 157 0.83 0.78 -12.82
C LYS A 157 -0.64 1.02 -13.16
N PHE A 158 -1.08 2.28 -13.19
CA PHE A 158 -2.46 2.66 -13.42
C PHE A 158 -2.64 3.33 -14.79
N ASN A 159 -1.67 3.20 -15.68
CA ASN A 159 -1.66 3.77 -17.03
C ASN A 159 -2.06 5.27 -17.05
N GLY A 160 -1.51 6.06 -16.13
CA GLY A 160 -1.82 7.50 -16.02
C GLY A 160 -3.19 7.82 -15.41
N ASN A 161 -3.99 6.85 -14.94
CA ASN A 161 -5.28 7.13 -14.30
C ASN A 161 -5.07 7.76 -12.90
N LEU A 162 -5.22 9.09 -12.83
CA LEU A 162 -5.04 9.88 -11.61
C LEU A 162 -5.98 9.46 -10.47
N GLU A 163 -7.25 9.17 -10.77
CA GLU A 163 -8.23 8.80 -9.75
C GLU A 163 -7.83 7.49 -9.04
N SER A 164 -7.45 6.49 -9.82
CA SER A 164 -6.97 5.21 -9.29
C SER A 164 -5.69 5.36 -8.47
N ILE A 165 -4.78 6.25 -8.89
CA ILE A 165 -3.53 6.56 -8.19
C ILE A 165 -3.82 7.25 -6.86
N VAL A 166 -4.66 8.28 -6.85
CA VAL A 166 -5.04 9.04 -5.66
C VAL A 166 -5.77 8.12 -4.67
N ASN A 167 -6.75 7.35 -5.13
CA ASN A 167 -7.45 6.37 -4.29
C ASN A 167 -6.48 5.36 -3.67
N LYS A 168 -5.46 4.92 -4.41
CA LYS A 168 -4.43 4.02 -3.87
C LYS A 168 -3.56 4.69 -2.82
N LEU A 169 -3.15 5.94 -3.04
CA LEU A 169 -2.32 6.72 -2.14
C LEU A 169 -3.05 7.05 -0.83
N LEU A 170 -4.35 7.33 -0.91
CA LEU A 170 -5.22 7.58 0.24
C LEU A 170 -5.39 6.32 1.10
N ASN A 171 -5.70 5.18 0.48
CA ASN A 171 -5.88 3.90 1.19
C ASN A 171 -4.60 3.39 1.88
N GLU A 172 -3.42 3.79 1.41
CA GLU A 172 -2.14 3.44 2.05
C GLU A 172 -1.81 4.31 3.28
N LYS A 173 -2.28 5.56 3.33
CA LYS A 173 -2.11 6.43 4.52
C LYS A 173 -2.88 5.85 5.73
N ASP A 174 -4.07 5.31 5.51
CA ASP A 174 -4.88 4.69 6.57
C ASP A 174 -4.30 3.37 7.11
N ARG A 175 -3.50 2.65 6.32
CA ARG A 175 -2.79 1.44 6.80
C ARG A 175 -1.55 1.77 7.61
N LYS A 176 -0.84 2.87 7.31
CA LYS A 176 0.32 3.29 8.09
C LYS A 176 -0.10 3.88 9.44
N SER A 177 -1.20 4.62 9.54
CA SER A 177 -1.67 5.20 10.81
C SER A 177 -2.09 4.14 11.85
N LYS A 178 -2.56 2.96 11.43
CA LYS A 178 -2.90 1.86 12.33
C LYS A 178 -1.69 1.22 13.02
N ASN A 179 -0.48 1.32 12.45
CA ASN A 179 0.74 0.77 13.06
C ASN A 179 1.43 1.73 14.06
N TYR A 180 1.06 3.02 14.09
CA TYR A 180 1.65 3.99 15.03
C TYR A 180 0.84 4.16 16.32
N LYS A 181 -0.41 3.69 16.39
CA LYS A 181 -1.26 3.83 17.59
C LYS A 181 -0.87 2.99 18.81
N LYS A 182 0.22 2.22 18.77
CA LYS A 182 0.70 1.41 19.91
C LYS A 182 1.76 2.10 20.79
N LYS A 183 2.15 3.34 20.49
CA LYS A 183 3.00 4.16 21.37
C LYS A 183 2.51 5.60 21.35
N GLY A 184 1.83 5.99 22.41
CA GLY A 184 1.29 7.33 22.60
C GLY A 184 0.66 7.43 23.97
N GLU A 185 1.51 7.31 24.99
CA GLU A 185 1.17 7.65 26.37
C GLU A 185 0.74 9.12 26.47
N LYS A 186 -0.29 9.33 27.29
CA LYS A 186 -0.56 10.47 28.17
C LYS A 186 -0.16 11.86 27.64
N CYS A 187 -1.14 12.57 27.06
CA CYS A 187 -1.16 14.04 27.14
C CYS A 187 -2.05 14.43 28.32
N GLN A 188 -1.45 15.10 29.31
CA GLN A 188 -2.13 15.81 30.38
C GLN A 188 -2.98 16.95 29.79
N LYS A 189 -4.13 17.20 30.42
CA LYS A 189 -5.10 18.23 30.04
C LYS A 189 -4.83 19.49 30.85
N ASP A 190 -4.28 20.53 30.21
CA ASP A 190 -4.37 21.89 30.74
C ASP A 190 -5.49 22.64 30.01
N LYS A 191 -6.40 23.23 30.79
CA LYS A 191 -7.76 23.63 30.36
C LYS A 191 -7.99 25.14 30.27
N THR A 192 -6.96 25.97 30.30
CA THR A 192 -7.13 27.43 30.49
C THR A 192 -6.20 28.27 29.62
N SER A 193 -6.05 27.92 28.34
CA SER A 193 -5.38 28.79 27.34
C SER A 193 -6.43 29.44 26.44
N GLU A 194 -6.24 30.72 26.09
CA GLU A 194 -7.05 31.46 25.11
C GLU A 194 -7.12 30.73 23.76
N GLU A 195 -6.08 29.96 23.42
CA GLU A 195 -6.05 29.04 22.27
C GLU A 195 -7.18 27.99 22.30
N PHE A 196 -7.62 27.57 23.50
CA PHE A 196 -8.73 26.63 23.66
C PHE A 196 -10.09 27.28 23.40
N GLN A 197 -10.23 28.58 23.70
CA GLN A 197 -11.44 29.34 23.34
C GLN A 197 -11.50 29.59 21.84
N GLU A 198 -10.36 29.97 21.24
CA GLU A 198 -10.23 30.13 19.79
C GLU A 198 -10.50 28.81 19.05
N PHE A 199 -10.01 27.68 19.58
CA PHE A 199 -10.33 26.34 19.09
C PHE A 199 -11.82 26.01 19.21
N LYS A 200 -12.49 26.38 20.31
CA LYS A 200 -13.95 26.20 20.45
C LYS A 200 -14.73 26.98 19.40
N GLN A 201 -14.32 28.21 19.10
CA GLN A 201 -14.94 29.04 18.07
C GLN A 201 -14.70 28.45 16.68
N LYS A 202 -13.45 28.12 16.33
CA LYS A 202 -13.07 27.45 15.07
C LYS A 202 -13.81 26.12 14.89
N LYS A 203 -14.04 25.36 15.97
CA LYS A 203 -14.82 24.12 15.95
C LYS A 203 -16.31 24.35 15.70
N LYS A 204 -16.90 25.41 16.26
CA LYS A 204 -18.30 25.80 15.98
C LYS A 204 -18.46 26.23 14.53
N GLU A 205 -17.55 27.03 14.00
CA GLU A 205 -17.55 27.44 12.59
C GLU A 205 -17.38 26.27 11.64
N PHE A 206 -16.45 25.36 11.95
CA PHE A 206 -16.26 24.13 11.18
C PHE A 206 -17.52 23.26 11.14
N LYS A 207 -18.25 23.18 12.26
CA LYS A 207 -19.53 22.45 12.32
C LYS A 207 -20.61 23.10 11.45
N LYS A 208 -20.72 24.44 11.45
CA LYS A 208 -21.65 25.17 10.56
C LYS A 208 -21.33 24.93 9.08
N LYS A 209 -20.04 24.97 8.71
CA LYS A 209 -19.57 24.71 7.35
C LYS A 209 -19.85 23.27 6.89
N LEU A 210 -19.74 22.29 7.81
CA LEU A 210 -20.14 20.92 7.53
C LEU A 210 -21.63 20.77 7.28
N GLU A 211 -22.46 21.40 8.13
CA GLU A 211 -23.91 21.37 7.98
C GLU A 211 -24.35 22.03 6.67
N GLN A 212 -23.73 23.14 6.26
CA GLN A 212 -23.97 23.78 4.96
C GLN A 212 -23.68 22.83 3.78
N ILE A 213 -22.59 22.06 3.85
CA ILE A 213 -22.22 21.11 2.79
C ILE A 213 -23.13 19.88 2.80
N GLU A 214 -23.54 19.40 3.98
CA GLU A 214 -24.51 18.31 4.14
C GLU A 214 -25.87 18.67 3.56
N GLN A 215 -26.35 19.90 3.78
CA GLN A 215 -27.58 20.43 3.18
C GLN A 215 -27.53 20.48 1.64
N ASN A 216 -26.33 20.54 1.05
CA ASN A 216 -26.14 20.46 -0.40
C ASN A 216 -26.02 19.01 -0.91
N GLY A 217 -26.37 18.01 -0.10
CA GLY A 217 -26.46 16.60 -0.49
C GLY A 217 -25.13 15.84 -0.43
N ILE A 218 -24.09 16.41 0.17
CA ILE A 218 -22.79 15.74 0.32
C ILE A 218 -22.73 15.02 1.68
N PRO A 219 -22.48 13.69 1.72
CA PRO A 219 -22.37 12.97 2.98
C PRO A 219 -21.28 13.55 3.89
N ARG A 220 -21.59 13.66 5.19
CA ARG A 220 -20.72 14.20 6.27
C ARG A 220 -19.26 13.79 6.17
N HIS A 221 -19.01 12.50 5.98
CA HIS A 221 -17.65 11.95 5.91
C HIS A 221 -16.85 12.45 4.68
N ARG A 222 -17.53 12.83 3.59
CA ARG A 222 -16.93 13.48 2.42
C ARG A 222 -16.78 14.99 2.65
N ALA A 223 -17.78 15.64 3.24
CA ALA A 223 -17.75 17.06 3.59
C ALA A 223 -16.54 17.43 4.46
N VAL A 224 -16.24 16.63 5.50
CA VAL A 224 -15.06 16.80 6.37
C VAL A 224 -13.75 16.74 5.57
N LYS A 225 -13.67 15.84 4.59
CA LYS A 225 -12.46 15.68 3.77
C LYS A 225 -12.32 16.82 2.77
N LEU A 226 -13.42 17.25 2.15
CA LEU A 226 -13.42 18.36 1.19
C LEU A 226 -13.09 19.70 1.87
N LEU A 227 -13.64 19.97 3.06
CA LEU A 227 -13.24 21.15 3.83
C LEU A 227 -11.74 21.13 4.19
N ALA A 228 -11.17 19.97 4.48
CA ALA A 228 -9.73 19.86 4.75
C ALA A 228 -8.87 20.09 3.50
N ILE A 229 -9.41 19.83 2.30
CA ILE A 229 -8.73 20.06 1.01
C ILE A 229 -8.80 21.55 0.61
N TRP A 230 -9.92 22.21 0.89
CA TRP A 230 -10.17 23.59 0.52
C TRP A 230 -9.99 24.59 1.67
N ASN A 231 -9.11 24.29 2.63
CA ASN A 231 -8.79 25.15 3.79
C ASN A 231 -10.02 25.70 4.53
N GLY A 232 -11.10 24.91 4.59
CA GLY A 232 -12.34 25.29 5.25
C GLY A 232 -13.24 26.22 4.44
N ASP A 233 -13.05 26.38 3.14
CA ASP A 233 -13.97 27.11 2.27
C ASP A 233 -15.14 26.21 1.84
N ALA A 234 -16.31 26.44 2.42
CA ALA A 234 -17.51 25.64 2.16
C ALA A 234 -18.15 25.95 0.81
N ASP A 235 -18.07 27.20 0.34
CA ASP A 235 -18.74 27.63 -0.88
C ASP A 235 -18.04 27.07 -2.12
N THR A 236 -16.70 27.03 -2.09
CA THR A 236 -15.89 26.39 -3.14
C THR A 236 -16.14 24.88 -3.20
N VAL A 237 -16.32 24.23 -2.04
CA VAL A 237 -16.69 22.80 -1.96
C VAL A 237 -18.08 22.55 -2.57
N VAL A 238 -19.06 23.40 -2.28
CA VAL A 238 -20.42 23.27 -2.83
C VAL A 238 -20.44 23.54 -4.34
N LYS A 239 -19.71 24.55 -4.83
CA LYS A 239 -19.58 24.84 -6.26
C LYS A 239 -18.96 23.66 -7.02
N TRP A 240 -17.88 23.09 -6.50
CA TRP A 240 -17.23 21.92 -7.08
C TRP A 240 -18.15 20.69 -7.08
N ALA A 241 -18.90 20.47 -6.00
CA ALA A 241 -19.83 19.35 -5.92
C ALA A 241 -21.03 19.48 -6.86
N LYS A 242 -21.49 20.70 -7.15
CA LYS A 242 -22.54 20.97 -8.13
C LYS A 242 -22.05 20.77 -9.58
N GLN A 243 -20.78 21.04 -9.87
CA GLN A 243 -20.16 20.73 -11.17
C GLN A 243 -20.02 19.22 -11.44
N LEU A 244 -20.14 18.37 -10.42
CA LEU A 244 -20.05 16.91 -10.50
C LEU A 244 -21.41 16.21 -10.59
N LYS A 245 -22.53 16.92 -10.51
CA LYS A 245 -23.84 16.34 -10.88
C LYS A 245 -23.97 16.44 -12.40
N PRO A 246 -23.80 15.34 -13.17
CA PRO A 246 -24.40 15.30 -14.50
C PRO A 246 -25.90 15.55 -14.33
N GLN A 247 -26.48 16.38 -15.20
CA GLN A 247 -27.92 16.41 -15.43
C GLN A 247 -28.34 15.00 -15.88
N ALA A 248 -28.72 14.16 -14.91
CA ALA A 248 -29.69 13.11 -15.15
C ALA A 248 -31.06 13.77 -14.96
N GLU A 249 -32.00 13.50 -15.87
CA GLU A 249 -33.28 14.19 -16.14
C GLU A 249 -33.09 15.31 -17.20
N THR A 250 -33.42 15.14 -18.49
CA THR A 250 -34.67 14.59 -19.04
C THR A 250 -34.41 14.11 -20.48
N GLN A 251 -34.36 12.81 -20.72
CA GLN A 251 -34.65 12.25 -22.05
C GLN A 251 -36.13 11.86 -22.05
N THR A 252 -36.99 12.81 -22.42
CA THR A 252 -38.30 12.46 -22.96
C THR A 252 -38.04 11.88 -24.35
N LEU A 253 -38.15 10.55 -24.46
CA LEU A 253 -38.41 9.90 -25.73
C LEU A 253 -39.65 10.56 -26.35
N GLN A 254 -39.49 11.28 -27.46
CA GLN A 254 -40.58 11.46 -28.40
C GLN A 254 -40.63 10.22 -29.28
N GLU A 255 -41.69 9.42 -29.11
CA GLU A 255 -42.10 8.41 -30.08
C GLU A 255 -42.36 9.08 -31.45
N PRO A 256 -41.83 8.56 -32.57
CA PRO A 256 -42.39 8.88 -33.86
C PRO A 256 -43.74 8.17 -34.02
N GLN A 257 -44.81 8.95 -34.12
CA GLN A 257 -46.11 8.48 -34.58
C GLN A 257 -45.94 7.86 -35.98
N VAL A 258 -46.10 6.53 -36.04
CA VAL A 258 -46.45 5.83 -37.26
C VAL A 258 -47.90 6.19 -37.56
N LEU A 259 -48.10 7.14 -38.48
CA LEU A 259 -49.40 7.40 -39.06
C LEU A 259 -49.64 6.32 -40.12
N ALA A 260 -50.38 5.29 -39.74
CA ALA A 260 -51.07 4.39 -40.65
C ALA A 260 -52.57 4.73 -40.57
N GLN A 261 -53.22 4.66 -41.74
CA GLN A 261 -54.63 4.98 -42.09
C GLN A 261 -54.78 6.36 -42.73
N GLU A 262 -55.43 6.52 -43.88
CA GLU A 262 -56.00 5.64 -44.90
C GLU A 262 -56.11 6.50 -46.17
#